data_AF-A0A9D6K6R1-F1
#
_entry.id   AF-A0A9D6K6R1-F1
#
_cell.length_a   1.000
_cell.length_b   1.000
_cell.length_c   1.000
_cell.angle_alpha   90.00
_cell.angle_beta   90.00
_cell.angle_gamma   90.00
#
_symmetry.space_group_name_H-M   'P 1'
#
loop_
_entity.id
_entity.type
_entity.pdbx_description
1 polymer ?
#
loop_
_entity_poly.entity_id
_entity_poly.type
_entity_poly.pdbx_seq_one_letter_code
_entity_poly.pdbx_strand_id
1 'polypeptide(L)'
;MELIRTRSFQIEKGPDNTVTSWPHLLFREIILFMFVLIVLFIISILFNAPLEEQANPSNTPNPAKAPWYFLGLQEMLSWAPPFWGGIFVPTMVVIILILAPYFDRSQKGVGVWFAPERKTANLLFTIFLVLAVGLIVIGEFFRGPNWQLFWPWNMPSPH
;
A
#
# COMPACT_ATOMS: atom_id res chain seq x y z
N MET A 1 -13.36 15.40 43.46
CA MET A 1 -13.03 15.19 42.04
C MET A 1 -11.66 14.54 41.97
N GLU A 2 -11.61 13.25 41.63
CA GLU A 2 -10.32 12.58 41.39
C GLU A 2 -9.80 12.98 40.01
N LEU A 3 -8.62 13.59 39.97
CA LEU A 3 -7.92 13.91 38.74
C LEU A 3 -7.16 12.66 38.29
N ILE A 4 -7.78 11.88 37.40
CA ILE A 4 -7.11 10.76 36.75
C ILE A 4 -6.28 11.31 35.58
N ARG A 5 -4.97 11.04 35.60
CA ARG A 5 -4.05 11.45 34.53
C ARG A 5 -4.22 10.56 33.31
N THR A 6 -5.23 10.82 32.50
CA THR A 6 -5.49 10.10 31.25
C THR A 6 -4.66 10.70 30.10
N ARG A 7 -4.09 9.86 29.22
CA ARG A 7 -3.25 10.27 28.07
C ARG A 7 -4.00 10.25 26.73
N SER A 8 -5.32 10.48 26.71
CA SER A 8 -6.08 10.47 25.45
C SER A 8 -6.00 11.83 24.76
N PHE A 9 -5.52 11.81 23.51
CA PHE A 9 -5.41 12.99 22.65
C PHE A 9 -6.74 13.76 22.47
N GLN A 10 -7.87 13.07 22.59
CA GLN A 10 -9.19 13.67 22.47
C GLN A 10 -9.60 14.57 23.64
N ILE A 11 -8.92 14.52 24.79
CA ILE A 11 -9.20 15.41 25.93
C ILE A 11 -8.47 16.75 25.76
N GLU A 12 -7.33 16.77 25.06
CA GLU A 12 -6.52 17.98 24.85
C GLU A 12 -7.19 18.93 23.83
N LYS A 13 -7.93 18.36 22.86
CA LYS A 13 -8.85 19.10 22.00
C LYS A 13 -10.24 19.06 22.63
N GLY A 14 -10.58 20.08 23.42
CA GLY A 14 -11.92 20.20 24.01
C GLY A 14 -13.05 20.03 22.99
N PRO A 15 -14.29 19.73 23.45
CA PRO A 15 -15.44 19.51 22.57
C PRO A 15 -15.74 20.72 21.65
N ASP A 16 -15.23 21.89 22.01
CA ASP A 16 -15.35 23.17 21.29
C ASP A 16 -14.95 23.11 19.82
N ASN A 17 -14.07 22.17 19.42
CA ASN A 17 -13.60 22.01 18.04
C ASN A 17 -14.02 20.67 17.41
N THR A 18 -15.10 20.08 17.90
CA THR A 18 -15.66 18.81 17.39
C THR A 18 -17.09 19.02 16.91
N VAL A 19 -17.48 18.26 15.88
CA VAL A 19 -18.84 18.25 15.34
C VAL A 19 -19.41 16.84 15.43
N THR A 20 -20.70 16.72 15.69
CA THR A 20 -21.37 15.42 15.78
C THR A 20 -21.22 14.66 14.46
N SER A 21 -20.86 13.37 14.56
CA SER A 21 -20.67 12.49 13.39
C SER A 21 -21.94 12.39 12.55
N TRP A 22 -23.10 12.32 13.21
CA TRP A 22 -24.39 12.50 12.58
C TRP A 22 -24.84 13.96 12.68
N PRO A 23 -25.27 14.62 11.59
CA PRO A 23 -25.30 14.12 10.22
C PRO A 23 -24.03 14.45 9.40
N HIS A 24 -23.14 15.27 9.96
CA HIS A 24 -22.10 15.96 9.18
C HIS A 24 -21.02 15.05 8.58
N LEU A 25 -20.51 14.09 9.34
CA LEU A 25 -19.49 13.15 8.86
C LEU A 25 -20.11 12.15 7.88
N LEU A 26 -21.26 11.58 8.24
CA LEU A 26 -21.91 10.56 7.43
C LEU A 26 -22.27 11.06 6.03
N PHE A 27 -22.81 12.28 5.91
CA PHE A 27 -23.10 12.85 4.59
C PHE A 27 -21.84 13.02 3.74
N ARG A 28 -20.71 13.45 4.34
CA ARG A 28 -19.44 13.58 3.61
C ARG A 28 -18.93 12.22 3.15
N GLU A 29 -19.02 11.19 3.99
CA GLU A 29 -18.62 9.83 3.65
C GLU A 29 -19.50 9.25 2.53
N ILE A 30 -20.81 9.45 2.58
CA ILE A 30 -21.74 9.00 1.51
C ILE A 30 -21.42 9.70 0.19
N ILE A 31 -21.16 11.01 0.20
CA ILE A 31 -20.79 11.76 -1.01
C ILE A 31 -19.47 11.23 -1.58
N LEU A 32 -18.45 11.02 -0.75
CA LEU A 32 -17.17 10.46 -1.18
C LEU A 32 -17.31 9.02 -1.70
N PHE A 33 -18.14 8.20 -1.05
CA PHE A 33 -18.43 6.84 -1.48
C PHE A 33 -19.12 6.83 -2.84
N MET A 34 -20.14 7.65 -3.04
CA MET A 34 -20.82 7.80 -4.34
C MET A 34 -19.85 8.29 -5.41
N PHE A 35 -18.99 9.26 -5.09
CA PHE A 35 -17.97 9.75 -6.01
C PHE A 35 -17.00 8.64 -6.43
N VAL A 36 -16.45 7.87 -5.49
CA VAL A 36 -15.56 6.74 -5.78
C VAL A 36 -16.26 5.68 -6.64
N LEU A 37 -17.52 5.35 -6.34
CA LEU A 37 -18.29 4.41 -7.15
C LEU A 37 -18.48 4.91 -8.59
N ILE A 38 -18.84 6.18 -8.77
CA ILE A 38 -19.01 6.78 -10.10
C ILE A 38 -17.68 6.71 -10.88
N VAL A 39 -16.56 7.06 -10.25
CA VAL A 39 -15.23 6.96 -10.89
C VAL A 39 -14.91 5.53 -11.29
N LEU A 40 -15.18 4.54 -10.42
CA LEU A 40 -14.98 3.12 -10.74
C LEU A 40 -15.87 2.65 -11.90
N PHE A 41 -17.14 3.06 -11.95
CA PHE A 41 -18.02 2.74 -13.07
C PHE A 41 -17.57 3.36 -14.39
N ILE A 42 -17.13 4.63 -14.36
CA ILE A 42 -16.58 5.29 -15.55
C ILE A 42 -15.37 4.53 -16.05
N ILE A 43 -14.42 4.18 -15.18
CA ILE A 43 -13.24 3.40 -15.56
C ILE A 43 -13.65 2.04 -16.13
N SER A 44 -14.60 1.35 -15.50
CA SER A 44 -15.07 0.03 -15.95
C SER A 44 -15.78 0.05 -17.30
N ILE A 45 -16.43 1.16 -17.66
CA ILE A 45 -17.09 1.32 -18.97
C ILE A 45 -16.06 1.66 -20.06
N LEU A 46 -15.04 2.45 -19.71
CA LEU A 46 -14.03 2.91 -20.66
C LEU A 46 -12.90 1.91 -20.90
N PHE A 47 -12.57 1.08 -19.91
CA PHE A 47 -11.46 0.14 -19.94
C PHE A 47 -11.93 -1.27 -19.62
N ASN A 48 -11.81 -2.18 -20.60
CA ASN A 48 -12.05 -3.59 -20.38
C ASN A 48 -10.96 -4.18 -19.49
N ALA A 49 -11.35 -5.12 -18.62
CA ALA A 49 -10.39 -5.87 -17.83
C ALA A 49 -9.49 -6.72 -18.75
N PRO A 50 -8.16 -6.66 -18.60
CA PRO A 50 -7.24 -7.53 -19.34
C PRO A 50 -7.30 -8.95 -18.76
N LEU A 51 -8.31 -9.71 -19.16
CA LEU A 51 -8.49 -11.11 -18.75
C LEU A 51 -7.71 -12.02 -19.71
N GLU A 52 -6.95 -12.96 -19.15
CA GLU A 52 -6.28 -14.02 -19.89
C GLU A 52 -7.28 -15.13 -20.30
N GLU A 53 -6.81 -16.10 -21.09
CA GLU A 53 -7.57 -17.28 -21.46
C GLU A 53 -7.97 -18.12 -20.23
N GLN A 54 -8.92 -19.04 -20.42
CA GLN A 54 -9.31 -19.96 -19.35
C GLN A 54 -8.10 -20.77 -18.87
N ALA A 55 -7.99 -20.91 -17.55
CA ALA A 55 -6.85 -21.58 -16.92
C ALA A 55 -6.65 -23.00 -17.45
N ASN A 56 -5.46 -23.29 -17.97
CA ASN A 56 -5.07 -24.60 -18.47
C ASN A 56 -3.89 -25.14 -17.64
N PRO A 57 -4.06 -26.24 -16.88
CA PRO A 57 -2.97 -26.82 -16.07
C PRO A 57 -1.75 -27.29 -16.89
N SER A 58 -1.90 -27.50 -18.20
CA SER A 58 -0.82 -27.96 -19.07
C SER A 58 0.00 -26.83 -19.69
N ASN A 59 -0.43 -25.57 -19.55
CA ASN A 59 0.26 -24.40 -20.08
C ASN A 59 0.35 -23.32 -18.99
N THR A 60 1.57 -22.95 -18.60
CA THR A 60 1.80 -21.83 -17.69
C THR A 60 2.17 -20.59 -18.50
N PRO A 61 1.44 -19.46 -18.34
CA PRO A 61 1.76 -18.23 -19.05
C PRO A 61 3.17 -17.75 -18.70
N ASN A 62 3.88 -17.22 -19.69
CA ASN A 62 5.23 -16.72 -19.52
C ASN A 62 5.38 -15.30 -20.10
N PRO A 63 5.59 -14.26 -19.27
CA PRO A 63 5.74 -14.29 -17.81
C PRO A 63 4.40 -14.31 -17.06
N ALA A 64 4.29 -15.15 -16.03
CA ALA A 64 3.17 -15.11 -15.09
C ALA A 64 3.36 -13.96 -14.08
N LYS A 65 2.74 -12.80 -14.33
CA LYS A 65 2.77 -11.65 -13.42
C LYS A 65 1.64 -11.73 -12.39
N ALA A 66 1.96 -11.46 -11.14
CA ALA A 66 0.98 -11.30 -10.07
C ALA A 66 0.24 -9.96 -10.23
N PRO A 67 -0.94 -9.81 -9.60
CA PRO A 67 -1.61 -8.52 -9.52
C PRO A 67 -0.67 -7.43 -8.98
N TRP A 68 -0.83 -6.19 -9.45
CA TRP A 68 0.07 -5.05 -9.17
C TRP A 68 0.37 -4.83 -7.68
N TYR A 69 -0.59 -5.10 -6.79
CA TYR A 69 -0.42 -4.97 -5.33
C TYR A 69 0.46 -6.08 -4.72
N PHE A 70 0.66 -7.19 -5.41
CA PHE A 70 1.60 -8.26 -5.05
C PHE A 70 2.87 -8.27 -5.89
N LEU A 71 2.91 -7.50 -6.97
CA LEU A 71 4.03 -7.50 -7.91
C LEU A 71 5.37 -7.14 -7.26
N GLY A 72 5.37 -6.18 -6.32
CA GLY A 72 6.59 -5.85 -5.56
C GLY A 72 7.11 -7.02 -4.70
N LEU A 73 6.21 -7.83 -4.13
CA LEU A 73 6.60 -9.04 -3.39
C LEU A 73 7.12 -10.13 -4.32
N GLN A 74 6.47 -10.31 -5.48
CA GLN A 74 6.94 -11.24 -6.51
C GLN A 74 8.33 -10.84 -7.02
N GLU A 75 8.56 -9.55 -7.20
CA GLU A 75 9.86 -9.03 -7.62
C GLU A 75 10.93 -9.34 -6.57
N MET A 76 10.66 -9.08 -5.29
CA MET A 76 11.58 -9.44 -4.20
C MET A 76 11.85 -10.95 -4.13
N LEU A 77 10.84 -11.78 -4.37
CA LEU A 77 10.97 -13.24 -4.44
C LEU A 77 11.88 -13.72 -5.57
N SER A 78 11.98 -12.96 -6.66
CA SER A 78 12.85 -13.30 -7.79
C SER A 78 14.34 -13.14 -7.49
N TRP A 79 14.70 -12.28 -6.52
CA TRP A 79 16.10 -12.00 -6.15
C TRP A 79 16.60 -12.79 -4.94
N ALA A 80 15.69 -13.20 -4.05
CA ALA A 80 16.03 -13.84 -2.79
C ALA A 80 15.54 -15.30 -2.74
N PRO A 81 16.14 -16.17 -1.91
CA PRO A 81 15.60 -17.49 -1.67
C PRO A 81 14.14 -17.41 -1.19
N PRO A 82 13.27 -18.38 -1.55
CA PRO A 82 11.83 -18.26 -1.33
C PRO A 82 11.40 -17.93 0.10
N PHE A 83 12.11 -18.49 1.08
CA PHE A 83 11.88 -18.20 2.49
C PHE A 83 12.10 -16.73 2.84
N TRP A 84 13.20 -16.13 2.36
CA TRP A 84 13.59 -14.77 2.74
C TRP A 84 12.67 -13.73 2.10
N GLY A 85 12.44 -13.83 0.78
CA GLY A 85 11.58 -12.90 0.05
C GLY A 85 10.10 -13.12 0.33
N GLY A 86 9.63 -14.37 0.31
CA GLY A 86 8.20 -14.67 0.42
C GLY A 86 7.65 -14.64 1.85
N ILE A 87 8.45 -15.03 2.85
CA ILE A 87 7.95 -15.27 4.21
C ILE A 87 8.59 -14.30 5.20
N PHE A 88 9.91 -14.28 5.30
CA PHE A 88 10.61 -13.55 6.35
C PHE A 88 10.40 -12.04 6.26
N VAL A 89 10.68 -11.42 5.11
CA VAL A 89 10.58 -9.96 4.96
C VAL A 89 9.15 -9.45 5.18
N PRO A 90 8.10 -10.01 4.54
CA PRO A 90 6.73 -9.58 4.80
C PRO A 90 6.32 -9.75 6.26
N THR A 91 6.70 -10.87 6.88
CA THR A 91 6.41 -11.11 8.31
C THR A 91 7.09 -10.08 9.20
N MET A 92 8.35 -9.74 8.91
CA MET A 92 9.08 -8.71 9.65
C MET A 92 8.44 -7.33 9.50
N VAL A 93 7.97 -6.95 8.31
CA VAL A 93 7.23 -5.69 8.12
C VAL A 93 5.98 -5.65 8.98
N VAL A 94 5.20 -6.73 9.02
CA VAL A 94 4.00 -6.84 9.86
C VAL A 94 4.36 -6.74 11.35
N ILE A 95 5.39 -7.45 11.81
CA ILE A 95 5.87 -7.38 13.20
C ILE A 95 6.29 -5.95 13.55
N ILE A 96 7.03 -5.27 12.67
CA ILE A 96 7.45 -3.88 12.87
C ILE A 96 6.23 -2.97 13.00
N LEU A 97 5.20 -3.14 12.17
CA LEU A 97 3.97 -2.36 12.25
C LEU A 97 3.19 -2.62 13.56
N ILE A 98 3.15 -3.87 14.03
CA ILE A 98 2.56 -4.23 15.33
C ILE A 98 3.35 -3.60 16.48
N LEU A 99 4.68 -3.57 16.38
CA LEU A 99 5.55 -3.01 17.40
C LEU A 99 5.66 -1.47 17.34
N ALA A 100 5.30 -0.84 16.22
CA ALA A 100 5.38 0.60 16.01
C ALA A 100 4.79 1.45 17.16
N PRO A 101 3.57 1.20 17.69
CA PRO A 101 3.02 1.99 18.80
C PRO A 101 3.79 1.84 20.12
N TYR A 102 4.59 0.79 20.29
CA TYR A 102 5.39 0.60 21.51
C TYR A 102 6.68 1.41 21.49
N PHE A 103 7.24 1.65 20.30
CA PHE A 103 8.45 2.45 20.08
C PHE A 103 8.12 3.93 19.88
N ASP A 104 7.10 4.26 19.09
CA ASP A 104 6.66 5.64 18.88
C ASP A 104 5.44 5.95 19.77
N ARG A 105 5.73 6.43 20.98
CA ARG A 105 4.71 6.85 21.96
C ARG A 105 4.42 8.36 21.92
N SER A 106 5.08 9.09 21.04
CA SER A 106 4.94 10.54 20.97
C SER A 106 3.64 10.90 20.27
N GLN A 107 2.85 11.78 20.88
CA GLN A 107 1.63 12.31 20.25
C GLN A 107 1.90 13.58 19.43
N LYS A 108 3.15 14.05 19.38
CA LYS A 108 3.54 15.26 18.63
C LYS A 108 3.50 14.99 17.13
N GLY A 109 2.85 15.87 16.38
CA GLY A 109 2.76 15.76 14.92
C GLY A 109 1.80 14.67 14.42
N VAL A 110 0.95 14.10 15.28
CA VAL A 110 -0.09 13.15 14.85
C VAL A 110 -1.17 13.88 14.03
N GLY A 111 -1.49 13.35 12.86
CA GLY A 111 -2.49 13.92 11.95
C GLY A 111 -1.99 15.11 11.11
N VAL A 112 -0.70 15.47 11.21
CA VAL A 112 -0.07 16.46 10.34
C VAL A 112 0.79 15.73 9.32
N TRP A 113 0.51 15.95 8.03
CA TRP A 113 1.30 15.38 6.95
C TRP A 113 2.76 15.85 7.06
N PHE A 114 3.69 14.90 6.98
CA PHE A 114 5.15 15.14 7.05
C PHE A 114 5.59 15.97 8.28
N ALA A 115 4.94 15.74 9.43
CA ALA A 115 5.24 16.47 10.66
C ALA A 115 6.75 16.45 11.00
N PRO A 116 7.39 17.61 11.24
CA PRO A 116 8.83 17.70 11.50
C PRO A 116 9.24 17.02 12.82
N GLU A 117 8.31 16.78 13.73
CA GLU A 117 8.53 16.07 14.99
C GLU A 117 8.69 14.56 14.79
N ARG A 118 8.28 14.02 13.64
CA ARG A 118 8.30 12.59 13.30
C ARG A 118 9.23 12.28 12.12
N LYS A 119 10.30 13.06 11.95
CA LYS A 119 11.26 12.93 10.82
C LYS A 119 11.75 11.49 10.61
N THR A 120 12.10 10.77 11.68
CA THR A 120 12.58 9.38 11.56
C THR A 120 11.48 8.45 11.03
N ALA A 121 10.26 8.54 11.56
CA ALA A 121 9.14 7.72 11.10
C ALA A 121 8.76 8.05 9.66
N ASN A 122 8.71 9.34 9.31
CA ASN A 122 8.46 9.80 7.94
C ASN A 122 9.54 9.29 6.99
N LEU A 123 10.83 9.40 7.37
CA LEU A 123 11.94 8.92 6.56
C LEU A 123 11.85 7.41 6.33
N LEU A 124 11.64 6.61 7.38
CA LEU A 124 11.52 5.16 7.28
C LEU A 124 10.33 4.75 6.40
N PHE A 125 9.18 5.39 6.59
CA PHE A 125 7.99 5.13 5.79
C PHE A 125 8.17 5.55 4.33
N THR A 126 8.82 6.69 4.07
CA THR A 126 9.13 7.14 2.71
C THR A 126 10.11 6.21 2.03
N ILE A 127 11.17 5.75 2.71
CA ILE A 127 12.10 4.74 2.18
C ILE A 127 11.35 3.46 1.83
N PHE A 128 10.51 2.96 2.74
CA PHE A 128 9.67 1.78 2.50
C PHE A 128 8.78 1.96 1.26
N LEU A 129 8.10 3.11 1.15
CA LEU A 129 7.20 3.41 0.03
C LEU A 129 7.96 3.49 -1.30
N VAL A 130 9.11 4.18 -1.32
CA VAL A 130 9.95 4.29 -2.53
C VAL A 130 10.47 2.92 -2.96
N LEU A 131 10.90 2.07 -2.02
CA LEU A 131 11.34 0.71 -2.32
C LEU A 131 10.17 -0.15 -2.85
N ALA A 132 9.00 -0.10 -2.20
CA ALA A 132 7.82 -0.85 -2.62
C ALA A 132 7.36 -0.45 -4.04
N VAL A 133 7.24 0.85 -4.31
CA VAL A 133 6.90 1.36 -5.64
C VAL A 133 7.99 1.03 -6.66
N GLY A 134 9.27 1.14 -6.29
CA GLY A 134 10.39 0.78 -7.14
C GLY A 134 10.33 -0.69 -7.58
N LEU A 135 10.06 -1.61 -6.65
CA LEU A 135 9.91 -3.04 -6.96
C LEU A 135 8.70 -3.30 -7.88
N ILE A 136 7.58 -2.60 -7.67
CA ILE A 136 6.40 -2.70 -8.56
C ILE A 136 6.77 -2.22 -9.96
N VAL A 137 7.43 -1.07 -10.09
CA VAL A 137 7.85 -0.51 -11.39
C VAL A 137 8.82 -1.45 -12.10
N ILE A 138 9.77 -2.05 -11.38
CA ILE A 138 10.70 -3.05 -11.95
C ILE A 138 9.94 -4.29 -12.43
N GLY A 139 9.06 -4.85 -11.59
CA GLY A 139 8.24 -6.01 -11.93
C GLY A 139 7.31 -5.75 -13.12
N GLU A 140 6.77 -4.54 -13.24
CA GLU A 140 5.81 -4.21 -14.28
C GLU A 140 6.50 -3.99 -15.63
N PHE A 141 7.54 -3.17 -15.66
CA PHE A 141 8.10 -2.66 -16.92
C PHE A 141 9.41 -3.31 -17.36
N PHE A 142 10.16 -3.93 -16.44
CA PHE A 142 11.51 -4.44 -16.73
C PHE A 142 11.59 -5.98 -16.72
N ARG A 143 10.51 -6.68 -16.36
CA ARG A 143 10.45 -8.15 -16.35
C ARG A 143 9.83 -8.72 -17.61
N GLY A 144 10.65 -9.44 -18.38
CA GLY A 144 10.28 -10.12 -19.62
C GLY A 144 10.19 -11.65 -19.52
N PRO A 145 10.34 -12.38 -20.63
CA PRO A 145 10.22 -13.83 -20.66
C PRO A 145 11.14 -14.51 -19.63
N ASN A 146 10.64 -15.55 -18.98
CA ASN A 146 11.30 -16.29 -17.90
C ASN A 146 11.71 -15.40 -16.71
N TRP A 147 11.00 -14.30 -16.49
CA TRP A 147 11.31 -13.30 -15.46
C TRP A 147 12.70 -12.67 -15.60
N GLN A 148 13.29 -12.68 -16.80
CA GLN A 148 14.57 -12.05 -17.04
C GLN A 148 14.43 -10.52 -17.09
N LEU A 149 15.50 -9.83 -16.69
CA LEU A 149 15.55 -8.37 -16.68
C LEU A 149 15.86 -7.85 -18.08
N PHE A 150 14.97 -7.03 -18.62
CA PHE A 150 15.15 -6.34 -19.89
C PHE A 150 14.98 -4.83 -19.70
N TRP A 151 15.71 -4.06 -20.50
CA TRP A 151 15.36 -2.65 -20.69
C TRP A 151 14.08 -2.54 -21.52
N PRO A 152 13.18 -1.58 -21.24
CA PRO A 152 11.88 -1.50 -21.92
C PRO A 152 11.96 -1.45 -23.46
N TRP A 153 13.04 -0.87 -24.01
CA TRP A 153 13.29 -0.77 -25.46
C TRP A 153 13.98 -2.02 -26.07
N ASN A 154 14.45 -2.95 -25.25
CA ASN A 154 15.04 -4.22 -25.67
C ASN A 154 14.11 -5.42 -25.41
N MET A 155 12.83 -5.15 -25.10
CA MET A 155 11.85 -6.17 -24.77
C MET A 155 11.59 -7.07 -25.99
N PRO A 156 11.71 -8.41 -25.85
CA PRO A 156 11.31 -9.32 -26.92
C PRO A 156 9.83 -9.10 -27.26
N SER A 157 9.47 -9.16 -28.54
CA SER A 157 8.06 -9.08 -28.96
C SER A 157 7.27 -10.22 -28.32
N PRO A 158 6.07 -9.96 -27.77
CA PRO A 158 5.19 -11.03 -27.31
C PRO A 158 4.85 -11.93 -28.51
N HIS A 159 5.13 -13.23 -28.37
CA HIS A 159 4.72 -14.27 -29.32
C HIS A 159 3.39 -14.87 -28.89
#